data_AF-A0A258KWD3-F1
#
_entry.id   AF-A0A258KWD3-F1
#
_cell.length_a   1.000
_cell.length_b   1.000
_cell.length_c   1.000
_cell.angle_alpha   90.00
_cell.angle_beta   90.00
_cell.angle_gamma   90.00
#
_symmetry.space_group_name_H-M   'P 1'
#
loop_
_entity.id
_entity.type
_entity.pdbx_description
1 polymer ?
#
loop_
_entity_poly.entity_id
_entity_poly.type
_entity_poly.pdbx_seq_one_letter_code
_entity_poly.pdbx_strand_id
1 'polypeptide(L)'
;MIVFDWMYAQQRNELRPDFPIYLYDKSPFNDLRAVNPDGIRRSIRVLLGETIFSEAEAFARYKNNLSKSYAKFQSPESIKKLDGLIEAGRGTIDAKPEVDLECNNFTAIANDLIPAVKGFAESGTLVDIIIPAYSFAFYYEWRSQISDTLLEDQLVTRSCLVEGLDGVANTRIFAFDAIDWVSGDLSNYWDTGHIYREKPLQYILTAIAEDRHRLTKVNLEDYIRGLREQVKTVVVRNK
;
A
#
# COMPACT_ATOMS: atom_id res chain seq x y z
N MET A 1 -11.32 7.56 -5.09
CA MET A 1 -9.89 7.30 -4.92
C MET A 1 -9.71 5.88 -4.42
N ILE A 2 -8.89 5.07 -5.10
CA ILE A 2 -8.57 3.68 -4.74
C ILE A 2 -7.07 3.60 -4.46
N VAL A 3 -6.67 2.85 -3.43
CA VAL A 3 -5.25 2.61 -3.13
C VAL A 3 -4.87 1.23 -3.65
N PHE A 4 -3.87 1.17 -4.54
CA PHE A 4 -3.34 -0.05 -5.11
C PHE A 4 -2.14 -0.53 -4.28
N ASP A 5 -2.44 -1.26 -3.20
CA ASP A 5 -1.48 -1.75 -2.21
C ASP A 5 -0.85 -3.10 -2.64
N TRP A 6 0.24 -3.51 -2.00
CA TRP A 6 0.96 -4.76 -2.25
C TRP A 6 0.09 -6.00 -2.17
N MET A 7 -1.02 -5.93 -1.43
CA MET A 7 -2.00 -7.00 -1.31
C MET A 7 -2.59 -7.44 -2.67
N TYR A 8 -2.60 -6.57 -3.68
CA TYR A 8 -3.05 -6.94 -5.04
C TYR A 8 -2.09 -7.91 -5.76
N ALA A 9 -0.86 -8.07 -5.26
CA ALA A 9 0.07 -9.09 -5.74
C ALA A 9 -0.14 -10.47 -5.10
N GLN A 10 -0.92 -10.56 -4.02
CA GLN A 10 -1.19 -11.86 -3.40
C GLN A 10 -2.16 -12.67 -4.26
N GLN A 11 -1.86 -13.97 -4.43
CA GLN A 11 -2.79 -14.90 -5.07
C GLN A 11 -3.95 -15.17 -4.11
N ARG A 12 -5.20 -15.17 -4.62
CA ARG A 12 -6.46 -15.26 -3.84
C ARG A 12 -6.54 -16.42 -2.84
N ASN A 13 -5.72 -17.45 -3.00
CA ASN A 13 -5.79 -18.65 -2.17
C ASN A 13 -5.14 -18.50 -0.80
N GLU A 14 -4.45 -17.38 -0.54
CA GLU A 14 -3.93 -17.04 0.78
C GLU A 14 -4.85 -16.03 1.47
N LEU A 15 -6.05 -16.49 1.86
CA LEU A 15 -6.81 -15.75 2.86
C LEU A 15 -5.95 -15.66 4.12
N ARG A 16 -5.73 -14.44 4.63
CA ARG A 16 -5.02 -14.26 5.91
C ARG A 16 -5.66 -15.18 6.95
N PRO A 17 -4.89 -15.96 7.73
CA PRO A 17 -5.45 -16.89 8.71
C PRO A 17 -6.46 -16.25 9.68
N ASP A 18 -6.26 -14.96 9.97
CA ASP A 18 -7.10 -14.16 10.86
C ASP A 18 -8.24 -13.40 10.15
N PHE A 19 -8.41 -13.58 8.84
CA PHE A 19 -9.52 -12.95 8.14
C PHE A 19 -10.84 -13.55 8.64
N PRO A 20 -11.80 -12.75 9.11
CA PRO A 20 -13.02 -13.25 9.74
C PRO A 20 -14.00 -13.78 8.68
N ILE A 21 -13.63 -14.86 7.98
CA ILE A 21 -14.44 -15.48 6.90
C ILE A 21 -15.86 -15.82 7.34
N TYR A 22 -16.03 -16.07 8.65
CA TYR A 22 -17.33 -16.38 9.25
C TYR A 22 -18.33 -15.22 9.07
N LEU A 23 -17.87 -13.97 9.03
CA LEU A 23 -18.74 -12.80 8.76
C LEU A 23 -19.29 -12.76 7.33
N TYR A 24 -18.81 -13.63 6.44
CA TYR A 24 -19.11 -13.60 5.01
C TYR A 24 -19.68 -14.93 4.51
N ASP A 25 -19.88 -15.92 5.37
CA ASP A 25 -20.24 -17.29 4.97
C ASP A 25 -21.75 -17.59 4.98
N LYS A 26 -22.58 -16.55 5.05
CA LYS A 26 -24.06 -16.61 5.14
C LYS A 26 -24.57 -17.41 6.34
N SER A 27 -23.74 -17.76 7.31
CA SER A 27 -24.14 -18.52 8.51
C SER A 27 -24.37 -17.58 9.71
N PRO A 28 -25.61 -17.15 10.00
CA PRO A 28 -25.87 -16.14 11.02
C PRO A 28 -25.47 -16.59 12.45
N PHE A 29 -25.26 -17.88 12.69
CA PHE A 29 -24.94 -18.40 14.01
C PHE A 29 -23.47 -18.26 14.40
N ASN A 30 -22.55 -18.25 13.43
CA ASN A 30 -21.13 -18.08 13.73
C ASN A 30 -20.72 -16.59 13.78
N ASP A 31 -21.56 -15.69 13.25
CA ASP A 31 -21.45 -14.23 13.43
C ASP A 31 -21.49 -13.82 14.91
N LEU A 32 -22.09 -14.65 15.78
CA LEU A 32 -22.04 -14.47 17.22
C LEU A 32 -20.61 -14.43 17.78
N ARG A 33 -19.62 -14.93 17.05
CA ARG A 33 -18.19 -14.82 17.41
C ARG A 33 -17.68 -13.38 17.33
N ALA A 34 -18.29 -12.54 16.50
CA ALA A 34 -17.97 -11.10 16.42
C ALA A 34 -18.72 -10.27 17.48
N VAL A 35 -19.64 -10.86 18.23
CA VAL A 35 -20.35 -10.19 19.32
C VAL A 35 -19.38 -9.95 20.46
N ASN A 36 -18.85 -8.73 20.50
CA ASN A 36 -18.05 -8.22 21.60
C ASN A 36 -18.97 -7.44 22.56
N PRO A 37 -19.17 -7.89 23.82
CA PRO A 37 -19.99 -7.17 24.80
C PRO A 37 -19.54 -5.72 25.02
N ASP A 38 -18.23 -5.45 24.97
CA ASP A 38 -17.71 -4.07 25.04
C ASP A 38 -18.06 -3.28 23.78
N GLY A 39 -18.05 -3.93 22.62
CA GLY A 39 -18.51 -3.36 21.35
C GLY A 39 -19.98 -2.97 21.41
N ILE A 40 -20.85 -3.87 21.87
CA ILE A 40 -22.29 -3.62 22.04
C ILE A 40 -22.53 -2.48 23.03
N ARG A 41 -21.85 -2.52 24.19
CA ARG A 41 -21.95 -1.45 25.20
C ARG A 41 -21.51 -0.10 24.65
N ARG A 42 -20.48 -0.07 23.80
CA ARG A 42 -20.02 1.15 23.10
C ARG A 42 -21.05 1.62 22.08
N SER A 43 -21.59 0.72 21.26
CA SER A 43 -22.64 1.05 20.28
C SER A 43 -23.89 1.62 20.95
N ILE A 44 -24.33 1.04 22.08
CA ILE A 44 -25.45 1.58 22.86
C ILE A 44 -25.12 2.99 23.36
N ARG A 45 -23.91 3.22 23.89
CA ARG A 45 -23.48 4.57 24.32
C ARG A 45 -23.52 5.60 23.18
N VAL A 46 -23.04 5.24 21.99
CA VAL A 46 -23.13 6.10 20.80
C VAL A 46 -24.58 6.39 20.42
N LEU A 47 -25.46 5.38 20.43
CA LEU A 47 -26.89 5.56 20.16
C LEU A 47 -27.58 6.45 21.19
N LEU A 48 -27.10 6.45 22.44
CA LEU A 48 -27.57 7.33 23.51
C LEU A 48 -26.94 8.74 23.46
N GLY A 49 -26.17 9.05 22.42
CA GLY A 49 -25.54 10.36 22.24
C GLY A 49 -24.27 10.57 23.07
N GLU A 50 -23.76 9.53 23.72
CA GLU A 50 -22.47 9.60 24.42
C GLU A 50 -21.32 9.48 23.40
N THR A 51 -20.51 10.52 23.28
CA THR A 51 -19.25 10.44 22.54
C THR A 51 -18.27 9.59 23.36
N ILE A 52 -17.97 8.37 22.91
CA ILE A 52 -17.05 7.44 23.61
C ILE A 52 -15.63 8.05 23.74
N PHE A 53 -15.28 8.95 22.82
CA PHE A 53 -14.19 9.91 22.89
C PHE A 53 -14.66 11.15 22.12
N SER A 54 -14.24 12.35 22.52
CA SER A 54 -14.31 13.46 21.59
C SER A 54 -13.40 13.19 20.39
N GLU A 55 -13.77 13.66 19.19
CA GLU A 55 -12.90 13.55 18.00
C GLU A 55 -11.49 14.08 18.29
N ALA A 56 -11.40 15.13 19.10
CA ALA A 56 -10.14 15.71 19.57
C ALA A 56 -9.28 14.72 20.38
N GLU A 57 -9.88 13.97 21.32
CA GLU A 57 -9.16 12.96 22.11
C GLU A 57 -8.72 11.77 21.26
N ALA A 58 -9.58 11.28 20.36
CA ALA A 58 -9.24 10.19 19.45
C ALA A 58 -8.07 10.60 18.53
N PHE A 59 -8.13 11.81 17.98
CA PHE A 59 -7.08 12.37 17.14
C PHE A 59 -5.77 12.60 17.91
N ALA A 60 -5.85 13.11 19.14
CA ALA A 60 -4.68 13.29 20.00
C ALA A 60 -4.00 11.95 20.33
N ARG A 61 -4.79 10.91 20.65
CA ARG A 61 -4.28 9.55 20.89
C ARG A 61 -3.63 8.97 19.64
N TYR A 62 -4.25 9.12 18.48
CA TYR A 62 -3.70 8.69 17.20
C TYR A 62 -2.34 9.37 16.94
N LYS A 63 -2.27 10.71 17.04
CA LYS A 63 -1.03 11.48 16.87
C LYS A 63 0.08 11.03 17.83
N ASN A 64 -0.25 10.80 19.10
CA ASN A 64 0.73 10.34 20.08
C ASN A 64 1.27 8.95 19.74
N ASN A 65 0.40 8.01 19.36
CA ASN A 65 0.82 6.67 18.94
C ASN A 65 1.69 6.73 17.68
N LEU A 66 1.29 7.53 16.70
CA LEU A 66 2.03 7.72 15.47
C LEU A 66 3.43 8.30 15.73
N SER A 67 3.53 9.32 16.60
CA SER A 67 4.81 9.91 17.00
C SER A 67 5.72 8.91 17.72
N LYS A 68 5.16 8.02 18.56
CA LYS A 68 5.93 6.96 19.23
C LYS A 68 6.44 5.93 18.23
N SER A 69 5.59 5.49 17.29
CA SER A 69 6.00 4.56 16.24
C SER A 69 7.07 5.15 15.35
N TYR A 70 6.92 6.43 14.95
CA TYR A 70 7.94 7.17 14.24
C TYR A 70 9.26 7.19 15.03
N ALA A 71 9.26 7.63 16.28
CA ALA A 71 10.48 7.69 17.10
C ALA A 71 11.16 6.31 17.25
N LYS A 72 10.37 5.24 17.39
CA LYS A 72 10.87 3.87 17.44
C LYS A 72 11.51 3.43 16.11
N PHE A 73 10.84 3.69 14.99
CA PHE A 73 11.35 3.34 13.66
C PHE A 73 12.64 4.10 13.32
N GLN A 74 12.73 5.36 13.77
CA GLN A 74 13.91 6.21 13.60
C GLN A 74 15.04 5.94 14.60
N SER A 75 14.89 4.96 15.49
CA SER A 75 15.97 4.59 16.43
C SER A 75 17.20 4.06 15.69
N PRO A 76 18.43 4.31 16.18
CA PRO A 76 19.66 3.78 15.59
C PRO A 76 19.62 2.26 15.40
N GLU A 77 19.01 1.54 16.33
CA GLU A 77 18.88 0.08 16.28
C GLU A 77 17.98 -0.36 15.11
N SER A 78 16.84 0.31 14.93
CA SER A 78 15.90 0.04 13.83
C SER A 78 16.54 0.34 12.47
N ILE A 79 17.18 1.50 12.35
CA ILE A 79 17.88 1.91 11.14
C ILE A 79 19.02 0.95 10.80
N LYS A 80 19.84 0.55 11.79
CA LYS A 80 20.91 -0.43 11.59
C LYS A 80 20.39 -1.81 11.18
N LYS A 81 19.27 -2.25 11.75
CA LYS A 81 18.63 -3.52 11.35
C LYS A 81 18.23 -3.47 9.87
N LEU A 82 17.61 -2.36 9.44
CA LEU A 82 17.16 -2.19 8.07
C LEU A 82 18.35 -2.13 7.09
N ASP A 83 19.42 -1.43 7.45
CA ASP A 83 20.66 -1.40 6.68
C ASP A 83 21.24 -2.82 6.49
N GLY A 84 21.26 -3.62 7.56
CA GLY A 84 21.67 -5.04 7.48
C GLY A 84 20.80 -5.89 6.56
N LEU A 85 19.48 -5.66 6.53
CA LEU A 85 18.57 -6.34 5.60
C LEU A 85 18.82 -5.93 4.15
N ILE A 86 19.10 -4.65 3.91
CA ILE A 86 19.42 -4.12 2.58
C ILE A 86 20.71 -4.78 2.06
N GLU A 87 21.78 -4.77 2.87
CA GLU A 87 23.06 -5.36 2.47
C GLU A 87 22.95 -6.87 2.21
N ALA A 88 22.26 -7.60 3.09
CA ALA A 88 22.06 -9.04 2.92
C ALA A 88 21.20 -9.38 1.68
N GLY A 89 20.19 -8.55 1.38
CA GLY A 89 19.24 -8.81 0.29
C GLY A 89 19.66 -8.26 -1.07
N ARG A 90 20.71 -7.41 -1.16
CA ARG A 90 21.04 -6.65 -2.37
C ARG A 90 21.30 -7.53 -3.59
N GLY A 91 21.98 -8.67 -3.39
CA GLY A 91 22.29 -9.60 -4.48
C GLY A 91 21.07 -10.33 -5.05
N THR A 92 19.94 -10.35 -4.33
CA THR A 92 18.75 -11.14 -4.70
C THR A 92 17.48 -10.30 -4.80
N ILE A 93 17.56 -8.97 -4.64
CA ILE A 93 16.38 -8.09 -4.61
C ILE A 93 15.63 -8.05 -5.96
N ASP A 94 16.37 -8.25 -7.05
CA ASP A 94 15.88 -8.26 -8.43
C ASP A 94 15.69 -9.70 -8.94
N ALA A 95 15.55 -10.66 -8.03
CA ALA A 95 15.27 -12.04 -8.38
C ALA A 95 13.87 -12.12 -9.01
N LYS A 96 13.79 -12.94 -10.07
CA LYS A 96 12.52 -13.28 -10.71
C LYS A 96 11.89 -14.51 -10.06
N PRO A 97 10.56 -14.62 -10.08
CA PRO A 97 9.87 -15.84 -9.68
C PRO A 97 10.26 -17.00 -10.60
N GLU A 98 10.16 -18.23 -10.08
CA GLU A 98 10.46 -19.45 -10.85
C GLU A 98 9.51 -19.64 -12.04
N VAL A 99 8.30 -19.09 -11.93
CA VAL A 99 7.28 -19.09 -12.98
C VAL A 99 7.04 -17.65 -13.40
N ASP A 100 7.05 -17.41 -14.71
CA ASP A 100 6.71 -16.09 -15.26
C ASP A 100 5.31 -15.66 -14.81
N LEU A 101 5.22 -14.47 -14.23
CA LEU A 101 3.96 -13.90 -13.77
C LEU A 101 3.27 -13.19 -14.93
N GLU A 102 2.05 -13.62 -15.22
CA GLU A 102 1.12 -12.97 -16.13
C GLU A 102 0.01 -12.27 -15.35
N CYS A 103 -0.72 -11.36 -16.00
CA CYS A 103 -1.81 -10.63 -15.36
C CYS A 103 -2.94 -11.52 -14.83
N ASN A 104 -3.13 -12.70 -15.42
CA ASN A 104 -4.11 -13.67 -14.96
C ASN A 104 -3.71 -14.33 -13.62
N ASN A 105 -2.43 -14.29 -13.23
CA ASN A 105 -2.00 -14.77 -11.91
C ASN A 105 -2.52 -13.85 -10.78
N PHE A 106 -2.81 -12.58 -11.08
CA PHE A 106 -3.27 -11.59 -10.11
C PHE A 106 -4.79 -11.43 -10.16
N THR A 107 -5.50 -12.44 -9.68
CA THR A 107 -6.97 -12.49 -9.72
C THR A 107 -7.66 -11.31 -9.04
N ALA A 108 -7.09 -10.72 -7.98
CA ALA A 108 -7.64 -9.52 -7.34
C ALA A 108 -7.60 -8.29 -8.28
N ILE A 109 -6.63 -8.23 -9.19
CA ILE A 109 -6.56 -7.18 -10.21
C ILE A 109 -7.54 -7.50 -11.35
N ALA A 110 -7.41 -8.69 -11.92
CA ALA A 110 -8.13 -9.09 -13.12
C ALA A 110 -9.64 -9.25 -12.89
N ASN A 111 -10.05 -9.83 -11.77
CA ASN A 111 -11.45 -10.21 -11.51
C ASN A 111 -12.20 -9.23 -10.63
N ASP A 112 -11.50 -8.43 -9.81
CA ASP A 112 -12.15 -7.54 -8.83
C ASP A 112 -11.90 -6.07 -9.16
N LEU A 113 -10.64 -5.62 -9.15
CA LEU A 113 -10.31 -4.20 -9.29
C LEU A 113 -10.66 -3.65 -10.67
N ILE A 114 -10.18 -4.28 -11.75
CA ILE A 114 -10.41 -3.77 -13.12
C ILE A 114 -11.91 -3.70 -13.44
N PRO A 115 -12.73 -4.76 -13.20
CA PRO A 115 -14.17 -4.69 -13.42
C PRO A 115 -14.86 -3.61 -12.59
N ALA A 116 -14.48 -3.45 -11.32
CA ALA A 116 -15.06 -2.40 -10.46
C ALA A 116 -14.75 -0.99 -10.98
N VAL A 117 -13.49 -0.73 -11.37
CA VAL A 117 -13.08 0.56 -11.94
C VAL A 117 -13.83 0.86 -13.24
N LYS A 118 -13.97 -0.13 -14.13
CA LYS A 118 -14.74 0.02 -15.37
C LYS A 118 -16.19 0.37 -15.09
N GLY A 119 -16.84 -0.32 -14.15
CA GLY A 119 -18.22 -0.01 -13.74
C GLY A 119 -18.37 1.43 -13.20
N PHE A 120 -17.42 1.89 -12.37
CA PHE A 120 -17.42 3.29 -11.91
C PHE A 120 -17.22 4.27 -13.06
N ALA A 121 -16.25 4.03 -13.94
CA ALA A 121 -15.98 4.89 -15.10
C ALA A 121 -17.18 4.99 -16.06
N GLU A 122 -17.87 3.88 -16.33
CA GLU A 122 -19.08 3.81 -17.16
C GLU A 122 -20.23 4.64 -16.59
N SER A 123 -20.32 4.75 -15.26
CA SER A 123 -21.27 5.66 -14.59
C SER A 123 -20.87 7.14 -14.61
N GLY A 124 -19.76 7.50 -15.27
CA GLY A 124 -19.25 8.87 -15.34
C GLY A 124 -18.40 9.29 -14.13
N THR A 125 -18.06 8.36 -13.23
CA THR A 125 -17.25 8.67 -12.04
C THR A 125 -15.77 8.78 -12.42
N LEU A 126 -15.10 9.85 -11.97
CA LEU A 126 -13.63 9.94 -12.03
C LEU A 126 -13.00 9.02 -10.98
N VAL A 127 -12.20 8.07 -11.44
CA VAL A 127 -11.50 7.10 -10.59
C VAL A 127 -10.00 7.38 -10.61
N ASP A 128 -9.52 7.92 -9.49
CA ASP A 128 -8.08 8.01 -9.21
C ASP A 128 -7.61 6.78 -8.46
N ILE A 129 -6.62 6.09 -9.02
CA ILE A 129 -5.93 4.95 -8.41
C ILE A 129 -4.52 5.42 -8.02
N ILE A 130 -4.15 5.22 -6.77
CA ILE A 130 -2.86 5.64 -6.23
C ILE A 130 -2.07 4.40 -5.84
N ILE A 131 -0.89 4.26 -6.42
CA ILE A 131 0.15 3.33 -5.96
C ILE A 131 0.89 4.04 -4.81
N PRO A 132 0.84 3.50 -3.57
CA PRO A 132 1.51 4.11 -2.43
C PRO A 132 3.00 4.33 -2.67
N ALA A 133 3.50 5.45 -2.17
CA ALA A 133 4.94 5.72 -2.11
C ALA A 133 5.59 4.87 -1.01
N TYR A 134 5.87 3.60 -1.27
CA TYR A 134 6.70 2.82 -0.36
C TYR A 134 8.13 3.35 -0.34
N SER A 135 8.79 3.24 0.81
CA SER A 135 10.22 3.48 0.85
C SER A 135 10.95 2.40 0.03
N PHE A 136 12.11 2.71 -0.56
CA PHE A 136 12.89 1.67 -1.25
C PHE A 136 13.28 0.50 -0.33
N ALA A 137 13.39 0.77 0.97
CA ALA A 137 13.71 -0.23 1.98
C ALA A 137 12.55 -1.22 2.26
N PHE A 138 11.32 -0.87 1.88
CA PHE A 138 10.14 -1.73 1.99
C PHE A 138 10.37 -3.09 1.34
N TYR A 139 10.93 -3.10 0.13
CA TYR A 139 11.17 -4.31 -0.65
C TYR A 139 12.18 -5.26 0.00
N TYR A 140 13.02 -4.76 0.91
CA TYR A 140 13.97 -5.57 1.68
C TYR A 140 13.37 -6.06 2.98
N GLU A 141 12.63 -5.21 3.70
CA GLU A 141 12.04 -5.57 4.99
C GLU A 141 10.90 -6.59 4.87
N TRP A 142 10.07 -6.45 3.84
CA TRP A 142 8.80 -7.19 3.74
C TRP A 142 8.84 -8.41 2.83
N ARG A 143 9.90 -8.60 2.02
CA ARG A 143 9.96 -9.72 1.07
C ARG A 143 9.78 -11.09 1.73
N SER A 144 10.41 -11.34 2.88
CA SER A 144 10.28 -12.64 3.57
C SER A 144 8.89 -12.89 4.17
N GLN A 145 8.06 -11.85 4.30
CA GLN A 145 6.70 -11.95 4.84
C GLN A 145 5.62 -11.98 3.74
N ILE A 146 5.93 -11.44 2.57
CA ILE A 146 4.97 -11.27 1.47
C ILE A 146 5.31 -12.18 0.30
N SER A 147 6.53 -12.07 -0.23
CA SER A 147 7.02 -12.82 -1.37
C SER A 147 8.53 -12.62 -1.51
N ASP A 148 9.28 -13.71 -1.73
CA ASP A 148 10.73 -13.63 -1.97
C ASP A 148 11.07 -12.79 -3.20
N THR A 149 10.13 -12.62 -4.14
CA THR A 149 10.26 -11.80 -5.35
C THR A 149 9.40 -10.54 -5.31
N LEU A 150 9.11 -10.03 -4.10
CA LEU A 150 8.22 -8.88 -3.86
C LEU A 150 8.42 -7.70 -4.80
N LEU A 151 9.66 -7.29 -5.10
CA LEU A 151 9.90 -6.20 -6.05
C LEU A 151 9.32 -6.55 -7.43
N GLU A 152 9.66 -7.71 -7.97
CA GLU A 152 9.17 -8.14 -9.28
C GLU A 152 7.65 -8.28 -9.30
N ASP A 153 7.06 -8.90 -8.28
CA ASP A 153 5.61 -9.06 -8.18
C ASP A 153 4.89 -7.70 -8.20
N GLN A 154 5.43 -6.71 -7.47
CA GLN A 154 4.90 -5.35 -7.48
C GLN A 154 5.10 -4.66 -8.84
N LEU A 155 6.19 -4.92 -9.57
CA LEU A 155 6.40 -4.32 -10.89
C LEU A 155 5.44 -4.92 -11.93
N VAL A 156 5.24 -6.25 -11.92
CA VAL A 156 4.31 -6.92 -12.84
C VAL A 156 2.86 -6.50 -12.57
N THR A 157 2.45 -6.45 -11.31
CA THR A 157 1.08 -6.01 -10.96
C THR A 157 0.77 -4.58 -11.42
N ARG A 158 1.76 -3.67 -11.40
CA ARG A 158 1.61 -2.31 -11.96
C ARG A 158 1.40 -2.36 -13.47
N SER A 159 2.14 -3.19 -14.19
CA SER A 159 1.92 -3.39 -15.63
C SER A 159 0.50 -3.88 -15.90
N CYS A 160 0.02 -4.87 -15.14
CA CYS A 160 -1.32 -5.41 -15.29
C CYS A 160 -2.42 -4.40 -15.00
N LEU A 161 -2.23 -3.54 -13.99
CA LEU A 161 -3.15 -2.44 -13.70
C LEU A 161 -3.22 -1.45 -14.86
N VAL A 162 -2.07 -0.99 -15.35
CA VAL A 162 -1.98 0.00 -16.43
C VAL A 162 -2.53 -0.58 -17.74
N GLU A 163 -2.20 -1.82 -18.06
CA GLU A 163 -2.70 -2.49 -19.26
C GLU A 163 -4.20 -2.73 -19.21
N GLY A 164 -4.72 -3.19 -18.06
CA GLY A 164 -6.13 -3.52 -17.89
C GLY A 164 -7.07 -2.32 -17.88
N LEU A 165 -6.54 -1.13 -17.56
CA LEU A 165 -7.28 0.14 -17.51
C LEU A 165 -6.92 1.10 -18.65
N ASP A 166 -6.07 0.68 -19.58
CA ASP A 166 -5.74 1.48 -20.74
C ASP A 166 -6.98 1.76 -21.59
N GLY A 167 -7.13 3.01 -22.02
CA GLY A 167 -8.30 3.48 -22.76
C GLY A 167 -9.61 3.58 -21.94
N VAL A 168 -9.62 3.21 -20.65
CA VAL A 168 -10.80 3.43 -19.80
C VAL A 168 -10.92 4.92 -19.49
N ALA A 169 -12.02 5.53 -19.97
CA ALA A 169 -12.30 6.95 -19.71
C ALA A 169 -12.41 7.23 -18.21
N ASN A 170 -12.20 8.49 -17.82
CA ASN A 170 -12.33 8.93 -16.41
C ASN A 170 -11.49 8.10 -15.41
N THR A 171 -10.39 7.50 -15.85
CA THR A 171 -9.49 6.70 -14.99
C THR A 171 -8.07 7.25 -15.04
N ARG A 172 -7.48 7.43 -13.86
CA ARG A 172 -6.10 7.92 -13.70
C ARG A 172 -5.35 7.06 -12.71
N ILE A 173 -4.14 6.66 -13.06
CA ILE A 173 -3.25 5.90 -12.18
C ILE A 173 -2.09 6.82 -11.83
N PHE A 174 -1.79 6.99 -10.55
CA PHE A 174 -0.69 7.80 -10.05
C PHE A 174 0.28 6.94 -9.25
N ALA A 175 1.57 7.17 -9.45
CA ALA A 175 2.62 6.44 -8.75
C ALA A 175 3.71 7.40 -8.30
N PHE A 176 4.13 7.26 -7.05
CA PHE A 176 5.06 8.18 -6.41
C PHE A 176 6.27 7.46 -5.80
N ASP A 177 6.28 6.12 -5.84
CA ASP A 177 7.32 5.31 -5.22
C ASP A 177 8.67 5.34 -5.98
N ALA A 178 8.73 5.91 -7.19
CA ALA A 178 10.00 6.14 -7.90
C ALA A 178 10.62 7.54 -7.66
N ILE A 179 10.08 8.32 -6.70
CA ILE A 179 10.54 9.69 -6.43
C ILE A 179 11.54 9.66 -5.28
N ASP A 180 12.82 9.87 -5.60
CA ASP A 180 13.94 9.69 -4.67
C ASP A 180 13.80 10.43 -3.33
N TRP A 181 13.41 11.71 -3.35
CA TRP A 181 13.28 12.49 -2.12
C TRP A 181 12.05 12.09 -1.28
N VAL A 182 11.08 11.40 -1.88
CA VAL A 182 9.90 10.86 -1.17
C VAL A 182 10.26 9.48 -0.62
N SER A 183 10.56 8.52 -1.50
CA SER A 183 10.72 7.10 -1.19
C SER A 183 12.11 6.69 -0.73
N GLY A 184 13.11 7.53 -0.98
CA GLY A 184 14.49 7.22 -0.66
C GLY A 184 14.99 7.86 0.64
N ASP A 185 14.16 8.63 1.33
CA ASP A 185 14.48 9.24 2.63
C ASP A 185 13.55 8.69 3.72
N LEU A 186 14.11 7.89 4.62
CA LEU A 186 13.33 7.25 5.69
C LEU A 186 12.84 8.25 6.72
N SER A 187 13.35 9.49 6.76
CA SER A 187 12.81 10.53 7.65
C SER A 187 11.37 10.92 7.31
N ASN A 188 10.92 10.57 6.10
CA ASN A 188 9.54 10.71 5.64
C ASN A 188 8.58 9.69 6.25
N TYR A 189 9.08 8.63 6.89
CA TYR A 189 8.32 7.41 7.18
C TYR A 189 8.27 7.08 8.68
N TRP A 190 7.17 6.47 9.13
CA TRP A 190 7.06 5.88 10.49
C TRP A 190 7.17 4.35 10.52
N ASP A 191 7.15 3.73 9.35
CA ASP A 191 7.65 2.40 9.01
C ASP A 191 7.97 2.39 7.49
N THR A 192 8.57 1.34 6.93
CA THR A 192 8.97 1.35 5.51
C THR A 192 7.82 1.49 4.51
N GLY A 193 6.57 1.26 4.92
CA GLY A 193 5.38 1.30 4.07
C GLY A 193 4.57 2.59 4.17
N HIS A 194 4.71 3.36 5.24
CA HIS A 194 3.80 4.46 5.54
C HIS A 194 4.49 5.80 5.81
N ILE A 195 4.08 6.81 5.04
CA ILE A 195 4.54 8.19 5.19
C ILE A 195 4.03 8.79 6.51
N TYR A 196 4.94 9.44 7.22
CA TYR A 196 4.71 10.22 8.45
C TYR A 196 4.71 11.73 8.20
N ARG A 197 5.58 12.22 7.31
CA ARG A 197 5.81 13.66 7.12
C ARG A 197 4.74 14.30 6.25
N GLU A 198 4.38 15.53 6.59
CA GLU A 198 3.37 16.30 5.85
C GLU A 198 3.85 16.71 4.45
N LYS A 199 5.13 17.08 4.30
CA LYS A 199 5.70 17.55 3.03
C LYS A 199 5.52 16.58 1.85
N PRO A 200 5.89 15.29 1.94
CA PRO A 200 5.62 14.33 0.88
C PRO A 200 4.11 14.11 0.63
N LEU A 201 3.27 14.12 1.67
CA LEU A 201 1.81 14.01 1.52
C LEU A 201 1.22 15.18 0.75
N GLN A 202 1.58 16.41 1.12
CA GLN A 202 1.16 17.62 0.41
C GLN A 202 1.62 17.59 -1.05
N TYR A 203 2.88 17.19 -1.30
CA TYR A 203 3.39 17.05 -2.65
C TYR A 203 2.59 16.06 -3.50
N ILE A 204 2.25 14.89 -2.95
CA ILE A 204 1.45 13.87 -3.62
C ILE A 204 0.06 14.43 -3.97
N LEU A 205 -0.62 15.06 -3.00
CA LEU A 205 -1.95 15.64 -3.22
C LEU A 205 -1.93 16.74 -4.28
N THR A 206 -0.95 17.65 -4.21
CA THR A 206 -0.75 18.70 -5.22
C THR A 206 -0.44 18.09 -6.59
N ALA A 207 0.41 17.06 -6.66
CA ALA A 207 0.72 16.39 -7.92
C ALA A 207 -0.51 15.73 -8.56
N ILE A 208 -1.37 15.08 -7.76
CA ILE A 208 -2.64 14.49 -8.26
C ILE A 208 -3.57 15.58 -8.79
N ALA A 209 -3.69 16.70 -8.08
CA ALA A 209 -4.51 17.83 -8.50
C ALA A 209 -4.01 18.46 -9.81
N GLU A 210 -2.69 18.45 -10.03
CA GLU A 210 -2.02 18.98 -11.23
C GLU A 210 -1.81 17.92 -12.33
N ASP A 211 -2.37 16.72 -12.19
CA ASP A 211 -2.20 15.58 -13.10
C ASP A 211 -0.73 15.18 -13.36
N ARG A 212 0.16 15.45 -12.40
CA ARG A 212 1.57 15.04 -12.45
C ARG A 212 1.75 13.61 -11.96
N HIS A 213 2.78 12.93 -12.48
CA HIS A 213 3.13 11.54 -12.13
C HIS A 213 2.05 10.51 -12.48
N ARG A 214 1.25 10.81 -13.50
CA ARG A 214 0.32 9.85 -14.06
C ARG A 214 1.09 8.71 -14.73
N LEU A 215 0.80 7.48 -14.31
CA LEU A 215 1.32 6.28 -14.92
C LEU A 215 0.39 5.86 -16.07
N THR A 216 0.98 5.61 -17.24
CA THR A 216 0.30 5.27 -18.50
C THR A 216 1.15 4.24 -19.24
N LYS A 217 0.60 3.60 -20.27
CA LYS A 217 1.40 2.68 -21.11
C LYS A 217 2.65 3.35 -21.69
N VAL A 218 2.59 4.65 -21.99
CA VAL A 218 3.69 5.39 -22.62
C VAL A 218 4.91 5.52 -21.71
N ASN A 219 4.73 5.66 -20.40
CA ASN A 219 5.82 5.91 -19.44
C ASN A 219 6.04 4.77 -18.44
N LEU A 220 5.28 3.69 -18.53
CA LEU A 220 5.33 2.55 -17.60
C LEU A 220 6.71 1.89 -17.56
N GLU A 221 7.32 1.60 -18.70
CA GLU A 221 8.62 0.92 -18.76
C GLU A 221 9.73 1.75 -18.11
N ASP A 222 9.74 3.05 -18.41
CA ASP A 222 10.69 4.00 -17.82
C ASP A 222 10.50 4.11 -16.30
N TYR A 223 9.24 4.14 -15.85
CA TYR A 223 8.89 4.13 -14.44
C TYR A 223 9.41 2.89 -13.71
N ILE A 224 9.09 1.70 -14.24
CA ILE A 224 9.49 0.40 -13.68
C ILE A 224 11.01 0.29 -13.61
N ARG A 225 11.71 0.67 -14.68
CA ARG A 225 13.17 0.65 -14.72
C ARG A 225 13.77 1.62 -13.69
N GLY A 226 13.22 2.82 -13.56
CA GLY A 226 13.67 3.82 -12.59
C GLY A 226 13.49 3.34 -11.15
N LEU A 227 12.31 2.81 -10.81
CA LEU A 227 12.03 2.25 -9.49
C LEU A 227 12.96 1.08 -9.16
N ARG A 228 13.10 0.12 -10.08
CA ARG A 228 13.98 -1.04 -9.90
C ARG A 228 15.42 -0.60 -9.61
N GLU A 229 15.93 0.38 -10.36
CA GLU A 229 17.29 0.88 -10.14
C GLU A 229 17.46 1.57 -8.79
N GLN A 230 16.50 2.39 -8.37
CA GLN A 230 16.53 3.05 -7.06
C GLN A 230 16.48 2.05 -5.91
N VAL A 231 15.68 0.98 -6.04
CA VAL A 231 15.63 -0.08 -5.03
C VAL A 231 16.97 -0.83 -4.97
N LYS A 232 17.55 -1.22 -6.11
CA LYS A 232 18.83 -1.95 -6.16
C LYS A 232 20.00 -1.16 -5.58
N THR A 233 19.98 0.16 -5.76
CA THR A 233 21.05 1.08 -5.33
C THR A 233 20.75 1.78 -4.02
N VAL A 234 19.67 1.42 -3.32
CA VAL A 234 19.27 2.09 -2.08
C VAL A 234 20.39 2.08 -1.06
N VAL A 235 20.58 3.24 -0.43
CA VAL A 235 21.37 3.44 0.78
C VAL A 235 20.44 4.08 1.80
N VAL A 236 20.51 3.63 3.05
CA VAL A 236 19.66 4.20 4.10
C VAL A 236 19.99 5.68 4.29
N ARG A 237 18.99 6.54 4.06
CA ARG A 237 19.06 7.99 4.30
C ARG A 237 17.97 8.38 5.29
N ASN A 238 18.32 9.34 6.15
CA ASN A 238 17.44 9.90 7.15
C ASN A 238 17.80 11.38 7.32
N LYS A 239 17.41 12.19 6.34
CA LYS A 239 17.83 13.59 6.22
C LYS A 239 16.72 14.57 6.61
#